data_AF-A0A526XS58-F1
#
_entry.id   AF-A0A526XS58-F1
#
_cell.length_a   1.000
_cell.length_b   1.000
_cell.length_c   1.000
_cell.angle_alpha   90.00
_cell.angle_beta   90.00
_cell.angle_gamma   90.00
#
_symmetry.space_group_name_H-M   'P 1'
#
loop_
_entity.id
_entity.type
_entity.pdbx_description
1 polymer ?
#
loop_
_entity_poly.entity_id
_entity_poly.type
_entity_poly.pdbx_seq_one_letter_code
_entity_poly.pdbx_strand_id
1 'polypeptide(L)'
;GSIGVLIQYPDVSGLMNKLGVKLEEVKSSPLKASPSPFKPTNDDERTMVRKLILDSYDWFVGIVAERRKMTKPEALALADGSIFTGRQAVANKLVDA
;
A
#
# COMPACT_ATOMS: atom_id res chain seq x y z
N GLY A 1 12.40 -5.15 7.99
CA GLY A 1 12.40 -5.30 6.52
C GLY A 1 10.98 -5.22 6.01
N SER A 2 10.77 -5.32 4.70
CA SER A 2 9.46 -5.11 4.06
C SER A 2 8.78 -3.81 4.49
N ILE A 3 9.58 -2.77 4.74
CA ILE A 3 9.07 -1.47 5.18
C ILE A 3 8.56 -0.77 3.91
N GLY A 4 7.24 -0.72 3.78
CA GLY A 4 6.53 -0.25 2.60
C GLY A 4 5.03 -0.43 2.79
N VAL A 5 4.23 0.19 1.94
CA VAL A 5 2.76 0.08 1.97
C VAL A 5 2.26 -0.19 0.55
N LEU A 6 1.36 -1.16 0.43
CA LEU A 6 0.70 -1.49 -0.83
C LEU A 6 -0.78 -1.77 -0.59
N ILE A 7 -1.60 -1.49 -1.59
CA ILE A 7 -2.99 -1.91 -1.66
C ILE A 7 -3.16 -2.65 -2.99
N GLN A 8 -3.75 -3.83 -2.93
CA GLN A 8 -4.04 -4.66 -4.09
C GLN A 8 -5.53 -5.01 -4.11
N TYR A 9 -6.12 -4.94 -5.30
CA TYR A 9 -7.49 -5.35 -5.57
C TYR A 9 -7.51 -5.98 -6.97
N PRO A 10 -8.14 -7.16 -7.14
CA PRO A 10 -8.25 -7.79 -8.46
C PRO A 10 -9.34 -7.11 -9.29
N ASP A 11 -9.14 -7.02 -10.61
CA ASP A 11 -10.23 -6.71 -11.55
C ASP A 11 -10.84 -8.02 -12.06
N VAL A 12 -12.08 -8.29 -11.65
CA VAL A 12 -12.86 -9.47 -12.06
C VAL A 12 -13.93 -9.13 -13.10
N SER A 13 -13.99 -7.90 -13.60
CA SER A 13 -15.01 -7.45 -14.56
C SER A 13 -15.01 -8.31 -15.84
N GLY A 14 -13.83 -8.71 -16.32
CA GLY A 14 -13.69 -9.61 -17.47
C GLY A 14 -14.27 -11.01 -17.24
N LEU A 15 -14.18 -11.54 -16.02
CA LEU A 15 -14.79 -12.83 -15.65
C LEU A 15 -16.31 -12.70 -15.55
N MET A 16 -16.82 -11.64 -14.91
CA MET A 16 -18.25 -11.38 -14.80
C MET A 16 -18.91 -11.26 -16.17
N ASN A 17 -18.26 -10.56 -17.11
CA ASN A 17 -18.72 -10.44 -18.48
C ASN A 17 -18.85 -11.81 -19.17
N LYS A 18 -17.90 -12.74 -18.96
CA LYS A 18 -17.98 -14.10 -19.50
C LYS A 18 -19.13 -14.92 -18.91
N LEU A 19 -19.47 -14.67 -17.64
CA LEU A 19 -20.57 -15.34 -16.94
C LEU A 19 -21.93 -14.66 -17.15
N GLY A 20 -21.97 -13.53 -17.86
CA GLY A 20 -23.20 -12.76 -18.06
C GLY A 20 -23.68 -12.03 -16.81
N VAL A 21 -22.83 -11.86 -15.79
CA VAL A 21 -23.17 -11.17 -14.55
C VAL A 21 -22.93 -9.67 -14.72
N LYS A 22 -23.96 -8.86 -14.45
CA LYS A 22 -23.86 -7.40 -14.42
C LYS A 22 -23.98 -6.89 -13.00
N LEU A 23 -23.13 -5.93 -12.65
CA LEU A 23 -23.22 -5.20 -11.39
C LEU A 23 -23.66 -3.77 -11.67
N GLU A 24 -24.70 -3.34 -10.97
CA GLU A 24 -25.13 -1.96 -10.93
C GLU A 24 -24.73 -1.36 -9.58
N GLU A 25 -24.06 -0.19 -9.62
CA GLU A 25 -23.61 0.50 -8.41
C GLU A 25 -24.33 1.85 -8.29
N VAL A 26 -25.08 2.04 -7.19
CA VAL A 26 -25.67 3.34 -6.82
C VAL A 26 -24.90 3.90 -5.62
N LYS A 27 -24.39 5.13 -5.73
CA LYS A 27 -23.45 5.71 -4.75
C LYS A 27 -23.80 7.15 -4.41
N SER A 28 -23.45 7.56 -3.19
CA SER A 28 -23.57 8.94 -2.73
C SER A 28 -22.53 9.89 -3.33
N SER A 29 -21.38 9.37 -3.79
CA SER A 29 -20.34 10.16 -4.46
C SER A 29 -19.47 9.30 -5.40
N PRO A 30 -18.77 9.89 -6.38
CA PRO A 30 -18.02 9.14 -7.40
C PRO A 30 -16.94 8.20 -6.84
N LEU A 31 -16.22 8.62 -5.79
CA LEU A 31 -15.11 7.85 -5.20
C LEU A 31 -15.56 6.83 -4.14
N LYS A 32 -16.83 6.82 -3.72
CA LYS A 32 -17.31 5.86 -2.74
C LYS A 32 -17.20 4.44 -3.29
N ALA A 33 -16.80 3.50 -2.42
CA ALA A 33 -16.60 2.09 -2.77
C ALA A 33 -15.61 1.89 -3.94
N SER A 34 -14.60 2.75 -4.03
CA SER A 34 -13.54 2.66 -5.02
C SER A 34 -12.18 2.49 -4.34
N PRO A 35 -11.23 1.78 -4.96
CA PRO A 35 -11.37 1.00 -6.19
C PRO A 35 -12.30 -0.20 -6.00
N SER A 36 -13.07 -0.51 -7.04
CA SER A 36 -14.01 -1.63 -7.04
C SER A 36 -13.38 -2.78 -7.82
N PRO A 37 -13.47 -4.04 -7.35
CA PRO A 37 -12.95 -5.19 -8.10
C PRO A 37 -13.81 -5.50 -9.35
N PHE A 38 -14.96 -4.86 -9.50
CA PHE A 38 -15.95 -5.17 -10.52
C PHE A 38 -15.87 -4.26 -11.75
N LYS A 39 -14.94 -3.30 -11.76
CA LYS A 39 -14.68 -2.42 -12.89
C LYS A 39 -13.20 -2.01 -12.93
N PRO A 40 -12.66 -1.66 -14.12
CA PRO A 40 -11.33 -1.09 -14.21
C PRO A 40 -11.21 0.19 -13.38
N THR A 41 -10.10 0.32 -12.65
CA THR A 41 -9.81 1.52 -11.86
C THR A 41 -9.46 2.69 -12.75
N ASN A 42 -9.99 3.88 -12.45
CA ASN A 42 -9.67 5.13 -13.16
C ASN A 42 -8.57 5.95 -12.44
N ASP A 43 -8.16 7.08 -13.03
CA ASP A 43 -7.07 7.91 -12.50
C ASP A 43 -7.40 8.62 -11.19
N ASP A 44 -8.64 9.03 -10.98
CA ASP A 44 -9.08 9.68 -9.73
C ASP A 44 -9.05 8.68 -8.57
N GLU A 45 -9.52 7.46 -8.82
CA GLU A 45 -9.49 6.34 -7.87
C GLU A 45 -8.03 5.95 -7.55
N ARG A 46 -7.16 5.84 -8.58
CA ARG A 46 -5.72 5.59 -8.40
C ARG A 46 -5.06 6.68 -7.56
N THR A 47 -5.39 7.94 -7.83
CA THR A 47 -4.82 9.09 -7.12
C THR A 47 -5.24 9.10 -5.65
N MET A 48 -6.51 8.83 -5.36
CA MET A 48 -7.03 8.73 -4.00
C MET A 48 -6.33 7.63 -3.21
N VAL A 49 -6.19 6.43 -3.78
CA VAL A 49 -5.45 5.33 -3.14
C VAL A 49 -3.97 5.65 -2.97
N ARG A 50 -3.34 6.28 -3.98
CA ARG A 50 -1.92 6.68 -3.89
C ARG A 50 -1.68 7.65 -2.74
N LYS A 51 -2.58 8.61 -2.51
CA LYS A 51 -2.50 9.54 -1.37
C LYS A 51 -2.51 8.79 -0.05
N LEU A 52 -3.44 7.83 0.11
CA LEU A 52 -3.51 7.00 1.31
C LEU A 52 -2.25 6.15 1.53
N ILE A 53 -1.72 5.55 0.45
CA ILE A 53 -0.47 4.77 0.50
C ILE A 53 0.71 5.63 0.96
N LEU A 54 0.87 6.83 0.38
CA LEU A 54 2.00 7.70 0.71
C LEU A 54 1.94 8.25 2.13
N ASP A 55 0.74 8.61 2.60
CA ASP A 55 0.53 9.04 3.98
C ASP A 55 0.84 7.91 4.99
N SER A 56 0.32 6.70 4.72
CA SER A 56 0.59 5.51 5.55
C SER A 56 2.07 5.13 5.52
N TYR A 57 2.74 5.30 4.38
CA TYR A 57 4.17 5.04 4.22
C TYR A 57 5.01 6.03 5.03
N ASP A 58 4.72 7.33 4.95
CA ASP A 58 5.44 8.35 5.73
C ASP A 58 5.29 8.12 7.24
N TRP A 59 4.07 7.76 7.66
CA TRP A 59 3.78 7.37 9.03
C TRP A 59 4.58 6.14 9.48
N PHE A 60 4.63 5.09 8.66
CA PHE A 60 5.38 3.87 8.99
C PHE A 60 6.90 4.13 9.08
N VAL A 61 7.46 4.88 8.12
CA VAL A 61 8.87 5.32 8.18
C VAL A 61 9.13 6.14 9.45
N GLY A 62 8.21 7.02 9.83
CA GLY A 62 8.28 7.79 11.07
C GLY A 62 8.34 6.90 12.31
N ILE A 63 7.48 5.88 12.42
CA ILE A 63 7.51 4.91 13.51
C ILE A 63 8.84 4.17 13.58
N VAL A 64 9.37 3.71 12.43
CA VAL A 64 10.65 3.01 12.39
C VAL A 64 11.77 3.92 12.86
N ALA A 65 11.83 5.16 12.38
CA ALA A 65 12.82 6.15 12.79
C ALA A 65 12.79 6.37 14.31
N GLU A 66 11.60 6.64 14.87
CA GLU A 66 11.41 6.87 16.31
C GLU A 66 11.83 5.66 17.14
N ARG A 67 11.33 4.47 16.81
CA ARG A 67 11.52 3.27 17.63
C ARG A 67 12.91 2.69 17.52
N ARG A 68 13.57 2.86 16.38
CA ARG A 68 14.96 2.40 16.16
C ARG A 68 15.99 3.48 16.46
N LYS A 69 15.57 4.65 16.94
CA LYS A 69 16.43 5.81 17.24
C LYS A 69 17.30 6.19 16.04
N MET A 70 16.71 6.12 14.85
CA MET A 70 17.32 6.48 13.58
C MET A 70 16.82 7.86 13.15
N THR A 71 17.63 8.58 12.37
CA THR A 71 17.13 9.73 11.63
C THR A 71 16.12 9.28 10.57
N LYS A 72 15.18 10.16 10.21
CA LYS A 72 14.21 9.86 9.13
C LYS A 72 14.91 9.47 7.80
N PRO A 73 16.00 10.12 7.37
CA PRO A 73 16.75 9.68 6.18
C PRO A 73 17.36 8.28 6.29
N GLU A 74 17.88 7.87 7.45
CA GLU A 74 18.40 6.51 7.66
C GLU A 74 17.28 5.46 7.57
N ALA A 75 16.13 5.73 8.22
CA ALA A 75 14.98 4.84 8.12
C ALA A 75 14.45 4.75 6.67
N LEU A 76 14.43 5.89 5.96
CA LEU A 76 13.99 5.96 4.56
C LEU A 76 14.90 5.13 3.63
N ALA A 77 16.22 5.15 3.86
CA ALA A 77 17.18 4.35 3.09
C ALA A 77 16.96 2.82 3.22
N LEU A 78 16.24 2.38 4.26
CA LEU A 78 15.88 0.99 4.52
C LEU A 78 14.42 0.66 4.14
N ALA A 79 13.68 1.62 3.61
CA ALA A 79 12.23 1.57 3.41
C ALA A 79 11.81 1.54 1.93
N ASP A 80 12.51 0.77 1.10
CA ASP A 80 12.18 0.55 -0.31
C ASP A 80 11.27 -0.67 -0.55
N GLY A 81 10.78 -1.30 0.53
CA GLY A 81 9.98 -2.52 0.48
C GLY A 81 10.80 -3.82 0.39
N SER A 82 12.14 -3.76 0.32
CA SER A 82 12.99 -4.96 0.31
C SER A 82 12.89 -5.77 1.60
N ILE A 83 12.99 -7.09 1.47
CA ILE A 83 13.03 -8.01 2.62
C ILE A 83 14.46 -8.15 3.14
N PHE A 84 14.59 -8.33 4.46
CA PHE A 84 15.86 -8.60 5.13
C PHE A 84 15.76 -9.91 5.90
N THR A 85 16.82 -10.71 5.84
CA THR A 85 17.06 -11.78 6.81
C THR A 85 17.28 -11.20 8.21
N GLY A 86 17.14 -12.00 9.27
CA GLY A 86 17.41 -11.54 10.64
C GLY A 86 18.81 -10.95 10.81
N ARG A 87 19.85 -11.59 10.25
CA ARG A 87 21.23 -11.08 10.28
C ARG A 87 21.37 -9.71 9.62
N GLN A 88 20.73 -9.51 8.47
CA GLN A 88 20.72 -8.20 7.81
C GLN A 88 19.94 -7.16 8.62
N ALA A 89 18.84 -7.57 9.27
CA ALA A 89 18.07 -6.68 10.12
C ALA A 89 18.86 -6.21 11.35
N VAL A 90 19.66 -7.08 11.97
CA VAL A 90 20.59 -6.71 13.05
C VAL A 90 21.67 -5.76 12.53
N ALA A 91 22.31 -6.08 11.40
CA ALA A 91 23.32 -5.21 10.78
C ALA A 91 22.77 -3.82 10.43
N ASN A 92 21.52 -3.75 9.97
CA ASN A 92 20.79 -2.52 9.68
C ASN A 92 20.13 -1.88 10.91
N LYS A 93 20.36 -2.41 12.13
CA LYS A 93 19.79 -1.94 13.41
C LYS A 93 18.26 -1.91 13.45
N LEU A 94 17.59 -2.67 12.58
CA LEU A 94 16.14 -2.85 12.60
C LEU A 94 15.68 -3.82 13.70
N VAL A 95 16.60 -4.66 14.20
CA VAL A 95 16.42 -5.60 15.31
C VAL A 95 17.63 -5.48 16.25
N ASP A 96 17.47 -5.83 17.53
CA ASP A 96 18.48 -5.61 18.58
C ASP A 96 19.57 -6.70 18.64
N ALA A 97 19.20 -7.97 18.49
CA ALA A 97 20.10 -9.13 18.48
C ALA A 97 19.53 -10.30 17.67
#